data_AF-A0A846CBJ3-F1
#
_entry.id   AF-A0A846CBJ3-F1
#
_cell.length_a   1.000
_cell.length_b   1.000
_cell.length_c   1.000
_cell.angle_alpha   90.00
_cell.angle_beta   90.00
_cell.angle_gamma   90.00
#
_symmetry.space_group_name_H-M   'P 1'
#
loop_
_entity.id
_entity.type
_entity.pdbx_description
1 polymer ?
#
loop_
_entity_poly.entity_id
_entity_poly.type
_entity_poly.pdbx_seq_one_letter_code
_entity_poly.pdbx_strand_id
1 'polypeptide(L)'
;MDNDPKKISWSSSLKNDIGKFIKHEFLTNSITLFIYRPFCRQRVYFNSTFNERPGQMPKIFPNQNLENLVISVTGIAASKDFSALITNLIPDFHMHDTSQCFPLYTYEKQSYLGSLFATNNTEKYTKKSNIPDTIVILNKNETLFSTIITNNFINRCVDRRIHSSSL
;
A
#
# COMPACT_ATOMS: atom_id res chain seq x y z
N MET A 1 20.62 2.33 -27.12
CA MET A 1 20.17 2.45 -25.71
C MET A 1 21.31 3.08 -24.93
N ASP A 2 21.09 4.26 -24.35
CA ASP A 2 22.12 4.98 -23.57
C ASP A 2 22.12 4.45 -22.12
N ASN A 3 23.29 4.11 -21.59
CA ASN A 3 23.46 3.52 -20.26
C ASN A 3 24.06 4.51 -19.24
N ASP A 4 24.10 5.81 -19.55
CA ASP A 4 24.50 6.82 -18.58
C ASP A 4 23.52 6.86 -17.37
N PRO A 5 23.99 6.50 -16.15
CA PRO A 5 23.12 6.43 -14.97
C PRO A 5 22.58 7.79 -14.53
N LYS A 6 23.15 8.90 -15.00
CA LYS A 6 22.64 10.25 -14.72
C LYS A 6 21.41 10.61 -15.55
N LYS A 7 21.15 9.87 -16.64
CA LYS A 7 19.99 10.08 -17.51
C LYS A 7 18.83 9.20 -17.09
N ILE A 8 19.09 7.90 -16.88
CA ILE A 8 18.04 6.94 -16.54
C ILE A 8 18.61 5.71 -15.83
N SER A 9 17.86 5.22 -14.83
CA SER A 9 18.09 3.92 -14.22
C SER A 9 17.17 2.89 -14.89
N TRP A 10 17.76 1.95 -15.63
CA TRP A 10 17.00 0.98 -16.42
C TRP A 10 16.51 -0.21 -15.59
N SER A 11 15.20 -0.44 -15.57
CA SER A 11 14.56 -1.67 -15.10
C SER A 11 14.31 -2.66 -16.24
N SER A 12 13.99 -3.93 -15.93
CA SER A 12 13.67 -4.94 -16.94
C SER A 12 12.45 -4.52 -17.78
N SER A 13 11.41 -3.98 -17.12
CA SER A 13 10.20 -3.50 -17.78
C SER A 13 10.48 -2.35 -18.76
N LEU A 14 11.26 -1.35 -18.36
CA LEU A 14 11.59 -0.21 -19.22
C LEU A 14 12.40 -0.63 -20.46
N LYS A 15 13.28 -1.64 -20.33
CA LYS A 15 14.01 -2.21 -21.47
C LYS A 15 13.07 -2.87 -22.48
N ASN A 16 12.05 -3.58 -21.99
CA ASN A 16 11.04 -4.21 -22.84
C ASN A 16 10.22 -3.17 -23.62
N ASP A 17 9.86 -2.06 -22.96
CA ASP A 17 9.08 -0.98 -23.57
C ASP A 17 9.81 -0.31 -24.73
N ILE A 18 11.15 -0.15 -24.64
CA ILE A 18 11.96 0.34 -25.76
C ILE A 18 11.81 -0.56 -26.98
N GLY A 19 11.91 -1.88 -26.80
CA GLY A 19 11.79 -2.86 -27.89
C GLY A 19 10.40 -2.84 -28.56
N LYS A 20 9.39 -2.33 -27.85
CA LYS A 20 8.02 -2.17 -28.33
C LYS A 20 7.71 -0.75 -28.83
N PHE A 21 8.68 0.16 -28.82
CA PHE A 21 8.50 1.58 -29.17
C PHE A 21 7.40 2.28 -28.36
N ILE A 22 7.21 1.87 -27.10
CA ILE A 22 6.23 2.50 -26.21
C ILE A 22 6.80 3.83 -25.70
N LYS A 23 6.04 4.91 -25.90
CA LYS A 23 6.35 6.23 -25.35
C LYS A 23 5.59 6.43 -24.05
N HIS A 24 6.27 6.95 -23.04
CA HIS A 24 5.68 7.27 -21.75
C HIS A 24 5.61 8.78 -21.56
N GLU A 25 4.48 9.24 -21.03
CA GLU A 25 4.26 10.64 -20.70
C GLU A 25 4.44 10.89 -19.21
N PHE A 26 4.89 12.08 -18.86
CA PHE A 26 4.99 12.49 -17.47
C PHE A 26 3.61 12.89 -16.94
N LEU A 27 3.17 12.20 -15.88
CA LEU A 27 1.88 12.45 -15.25
C LEU A 27 2.07 13.14 -13.91
N THR A 28 1.77 14.44 -13.83
CA THR A 28 1.91 15.22 -12.59
C THR A 28 1.14 14.62 -11.41
N ASN A 29 -0.02 14.00 -11.69
CA ASN A 29 -0.87 13.36 -10.68
C ASN A 29 -0.23 12.10 -10.05
N SER A 30 0.82 11.54 -10.66
CA SER A 30 1.60 10.43 -10.10
C SER A 30 2.60 10.85 -9.02
N ILE A 31 2.85 12.15 -8.81
CA ILE A 31 3.75 12.64 -7.75
C ILE A 31 3.04 12.63 -6.41
N THR A 32 3.32 11.64 -5.57
CA THR A 32 2.63 11.44 -4.28
C THR A 32 3.62 11.44 -3.11
N LEU A 33 3.09 11.50 -1.88
CA LEU A 33 3.89 11.53 -0.66
C LEU A 33 4.01 10.11 -0.07
N PHE A 34 5.24 9.70 0.17
CA PHE A 34 5.62 8.42 0.76
C PHE A 34 6.28 8.63 2.13
N ILE A 35 6.32 7.56 2.92
CA ILE A 35 7.24 7.45 4.06
C ILE A 35 8.37 6.50 3.67
N TYR A 36 9.55 7.05 3.47
CA TYR A 36 10.73 6.29 3.05
C TYR A 36 11.38 5.52 4.20
N ARG A 37 11.43 6.16 5.37
CA ARG A 37 11.95 5.62 6.63
C ARG A 37 11.08 6.13 7.77
N PRO A 38 11.14 5.55 8.98
CA PRO A 38 10.30 5.98 10.08
C PRO A 38 10.43 7.50 10.27
N PHE A 39 9.29 8.20 10.24
CA PHE A 39 9.20 9.66 10.39
C PHE A 39 9.83 10.50 9.24
N CYS A 40 10.31 9.87 8.17
CA CYS A 40 10.92 10.53 7.01
C CYS A 40 9.97 10.51 5.80
N ARG A 41 9.39 11.67 5.47
CA ARG A 41 8.50 11.84 4.31
C ARG A 41 9.29 12.21 3.07
N GLN A 42 8.88 11.68 1.91
CA GLN A 42 9.50 11.98 0.62
C GLN A 42 8.43 12.06 -0.49
N ARG A 43 8.63 12.95 -1.47
CA ARG A 43 7.81 12.95 -2.69
C ARG A 43 8.37 11.93 -3.68
N VAL A 44 7.54 11.03 -4.17
CA VAL A 44 7.91 9.95 -5.08
C VAL A 44 6.98 9.99 -6.29
N TYR A 45 7.54 9.72 -7.46
CA TYR A 45 6.76 9.47 -8.66
C TYR A 45 6.23 8.02 -8.63
N PHE A 46 4.98 7.85 -8.22
CA PHE A 46 4.32 6.56 -8.08
C PHE A 46 3.45 6.26 -9.31
N ASN A 47 4.00 5.43 -10.19
CA ASN A 47 3.42 5.06 -11.46
C ASN A 47 3.75 3.59 -11.78
N SER A 48 2.75 2.78 -12.14
CA SER A 48 2.92 1.34 -12.39
C SER A 48 3.90 1.02 -13.52
N THR A 49 4.16 1.96 -14.43
CA THR A 49 5.15 1.79 -15.50
C THR A 49 6.58 1.92 -14.96
N PHE A 50 6.83 2.92 -14.11
CA PHE A 50 8.16 3.27 -13.64
C PHE A 50 8.54 2.59 -12.32
N ASN A 51 7.56 2.12 -11.55
CA ASN A 51 7.77 1.31 -10.37
C ASN A 51 7.64 -0.18 -10.73
N GLU A 52 8.72 -0.93 -10.59
CA GLU A 52 8.77 -2.33 -11.03
C GLU A 52 7.82 -3.25 -10.24
N ARG A 53 7.60 -2.96 -8.95
CA ARG A 53 6.75 -3.77 -8.07
C ARG A 53 5.92 -2.89 -7.12
N PRO A 54 4.81 -2.30 -7.59
CA PRO A 54 3.93 -1.49 -6.73
C PRO A 54 3.12 -2.33 -5.73
N GLY A 55 3.10 -3.66 -5.89
CA GLY A 55 2.38 -4.58 -4.99
C GLY A 55 0.88 -4.27 -4.91
N GLN A 56 0.31 -4.32 -3.71
CA GLN A 56 -1.10 -3.96 -3.47
C GLN A 56 -1.30 -2.46 -3.17
N MET A 57 -0.24 -1.64 -3.20
CA MET A 57 -0.37 -0.21 -2.88
C MET A 57 -1.40 0.52 -3.76
N PRO A 58 -1.56 0.25 -5.07
CA PRO A 58 -2.62 0.87 -5.86
C PRO A 58 -4.05 0.54 -5.42
N LYS A 59 -4.26 -0.56 -4.69
CA LYS A 59 -5.59 -0.88 -4.10
C LYS A 59 -5.77 -0.27 -2.71
N ILE A 60 -4.68 0.05 -2.02
CA ILE A 60 -4.70 0.59 -0.66
C ILE A 60 -4.72 2.13 -0.70
N PHE A 61 -3.94 2.70 -1.61
CA PHE A 61 -3.81 4.13 -1.91
C PHE A 61 -3.94 4.34 -3.43
N PRO A 62 -5.16 4.22 -3.98
CA PRO A 62 -5.38 4.38 -5.42
C PRO A 62 -5.09 5.79 -5.95
N ASN A 63 -5.36 6.82 -5.15
CA ASN A 63 -5.07 8.21 -5.47
C ASN A 63 -4.80 9.00 -4.19
N GLN A 64 -4.35 10.25 -4.36
CA GLN A 64 -3.94 11.12 -3.25
C GLN A 64 -5.11 11.69 -2.44
N ASN A 65 -6.33 11.61 -2.97
CA ASN A 65 -7.54 12.16 -2.34
C ASN A 65 -8.22 11.14 -1.41
N LEU A 66 -7.85 9.87 -1.51
CA LEU A 66 -8.43 8.78 -0.71
C LEU A 66 -7.55 8.47 0.48
N GLU A 67 -8.07 8.78 1.66
CA GLU A 67 -7.39 8.55 2.93
C GLU A 67 -7.42 7.08 3.34
N ASN A 68 -6.32 6.59 3.90
CA ASN A 68 -6.25 5.26 4.49
C ASN A 68 -5.27 5.26 5.67
N LEU A 69 -5.37 4.25 6.53
CA LEU A 69 -4.40 3.99 7.58
C LEU A 69 -3.79 2.62 7.36
N VAL A 70 -2.49 2.51 7.54
CA VAL A 70 -1.74 1.27 7.37
C VAL A 70 -0.84 1.07 8.57
N ILE A 71 -0.91 -0.12 9.16
CA ILE A 71 0.06 -0.57 10.16
C ILE A 71 1.15 -1.33 9.43
N SER A 72 2.38 -0.84 9.51
CA SER A 72 3.58 -1.48 8.98
C SER A 72 4.34 -2.15 10.13
N VAL A 73 4.62 -3.44 9.98
CA VAL A 73 5.38 -4.23 10.95
C VAL A 73 6.68 -4.72 10.35
N THR A 74 7.68 -4.97 11.21
CA THR A 74 8.93 -5.59 10.78
C THR A 74 8.69 -6.95 10.09
N GLY A 75 9.49 -7.21 9.04
CA GLY A 75 9.44 -8.46 8.28
C GLY A 75 9.80 -9.69 9.12
N ILE A 76 9.43 -10.87 8.64
CA ILE A 76 9.67 -12.15 9.34
C ILE A 76 11.18 -12.42 9.48
N ALA A 77 11.97 -12.05 8.48
CA ALA A 77 13.42 -12.21 8.47
C ALA A 77 14.17 -10.93 8.90
N ALA A 78 13.49 -10.00 9.57
CA ALA A 78 14.12 -8.78 10.05
C ALA A 78 15.18 -9.12 11.10
N SER A 79 16.33 -8.44 11.02
CA SER A 79 17.41 -8.61 11.98
C SER A 79 17.12 -7.96 13.35
N LYS A 80 16.02 -7.20 13.42
CA LYS A 80 15.62 -6.35 14.54
C LYS A 80 14.41 -6.91 15.26
N ASP A 81 14.29 -6.52 16.52
CA ASP A 81 13.13 -6.85 17.35
C ASP A 81 11.83 -6.41 16.68
N PHE A 82 10.77 -7.11 17.04
CA PHE A 82 9.44 -6.79 16.55
C PHE A 82 9.03 -5.37 16.94
N SER A 83 8.55 -4.62 15.96
CA SER A 83 7.90 -3.33 16.20
C SER A 83 6.86 -3.04 15.13
N ALA A 84 5.96 -2.11 15.44
CA ALA A 84 4.87 -1.70 14.56
C ALA A 84 4.80 -0.17 14.48
N LEU A 85 4.53 0.34 13.28
CA LEU A 85 4.37 1.76 12.98
C LEU A 85 3.06 1.96 12.22
N ILE A 86 2.30 2.99 12.56
CA ILE A 86 1.10 3.37 11.82
C ILE A 86 1.39 4.60 10.94
N THR A 87 0.85 4.60 9.73
CA THR A 87 0.99 5.69 8.77
C THR A 87 -0.31 5.92 7.99
N ASN A 88 -0.57 7.17 7.63
CA ASN A 88 -1.62 7.56 6.69
C ASN A 88 -1.10 7.80 5.25
N LEU A 89 0.20 7.57 5.03
CA LEU A 89 0.89 7.72 3.76
C LEU A 89 1.39 6.35 3.27
N ILE A 90 1.75 6.28 1.98
CA ILE A 90 2.27 5.06 1.36
C ILE A 90 3.65 4.74 1.95
N PRO A 91 3.83 3.59 2.63
CA PRO A 91 5.14 3.19 3.15
C PRO A 91 6.02 2.64 2.02
N ASP A 92 7.31 2.99 2.05
CA ASP A 92 8.33 2.30 1.27
C ASP A 92 8.49 0.86 1.76
N PHE A 93 8.88 -0.04 0.85
CA PHE A 93 9.07 -1.46 1.18
C PHE A 93 10.09 -1.67 2.31
N HIS A 94 11.16 -0.87 2.31
CA HIS A 94 12.20 -0.91 3.33
C HIS A 94 11.99 0.10 4.46
N MET A 95 10.82 0.75 4.55
CA MET A 95 10.52 1.68 5.65
C MET A 95 10.76 1.02 7.01
N HIS A 96 10.39 -0.25 7.18
CA HIS A 96 10.50 -0.95 8.45
C HIS A 96 11.04 -2.38 8.28
N ASP A 97 12.28 -2.49 7.76
CA ASP A 97 13.03 -3.74 7.52
C ASP A 97 12.20 -4.86 6.84
N THR A 98 12.02 -4.76 5.52
CA THR A 98 11.23 -5.69 4.70
C THR A 98 9.80 -5.82 5.24
N SER A 99 9.15 -4.66 5.38
CA SER A 99 7.96 -4.55 6.20
C SER A 99 6.72 -5.17 5.54
N GLN A 100 5.84 -5.72 6.37
CA GLN A 100 4.48 -6.09 5.95
C GLN A 100 3.49 -5.00 6.37
N CYS A 101 2.56 -4.69 5.48
CA CYS A 101 1.61 -3.59 5.65
C CYS A 101 0.19 -4.13 5.76
N PHE A 102 -0.49 -3.77 6.85
CA PHE A 102 -1.88 -4.11 7.12
C PHE A 102 -2.75 -2.87 6.99
N PRO A 103 -3.45 -2.70 5.86
CA PRO A 103 -4.31 -1.55 5.62
C PRO A 103 -5.66 -1.69 6.31
N LEU A 104 -6.21 -0.57 6.79
CA LEU A 104 -7.55 -0.49 7.35
C LEU A 104 -8.64 -0.67 6.28
N TYR A 105 -8.41 -0.07 5.11
CA TYR A 105 -9.33 -0.14 3.98
C TYR A 105 -8.66 -0.67 2.71
N THR A 106 -9.47 -1.25 1.83
CA THR A 106 -9.11 -1.49 0.43
C THR A 106 -10.10 -0.76 -0.47
N TYR A 107 -9.63 -0.34 -1.63
CA TYR A 107 -10.40 0.40 -2.62
C TYR A 107 -10.52 -0.42 -3.90
N GLU A 108 -11.75 -0.53 -4.39
CA GLU A 108 -12.07 -1.18 -5.65
C GLU A 108 -12.58 -0.14 -6.65
N LYS A 109 -11.99 -0.10 -7.84
CA LYS A 109 -12.44 0.78 -8.91
C LYS A 109 -13.79 0.26 -9.42
N GLN A 110 -14.83 1.09 -9.40
CA GLN A 110 -16.11 0.71 -10.01
C GLN A 110 -15.91 0.59 -11.53
N SER A 111 -16.30 -0.55 -12.09
CA SER A 111 -16.33 -0.73 -13.53
C SER A 111 -17.46 0.11 -14.12
N TYR A 112 -17.23 0.68 -15.29
CA TYR A 112 -18.23 1.48 -16.03
C TYR A 112 -19.40 0.64 -16.57
N LEU A 113 -19.53 -0.63 -16.18
CA LEU A 113 -20.51 -1.58 -16.71
C LEU A 113 -21.92 -1.38 -16.12
N GLY A 114 -22.30 -0.11 -15.92
CA GLY A 114 -23.57 0.37 -15.38
C GLY A 114 -23.91 1.79 -15.88
N SER A 115 -23.52 2.10 -17.13
CA SER A 115 -23.61 3.41 -17.79
C SER A 115 -25.01 4.05 -17.87
N LEU A 116 -26.06 3.44 -17.30
CA LEU A 116 -27.43 3.98 -17.36
C LEU A 116 -27.71 5.02 -16.25
N PHE A 117 -26.92 5.03 -15.17
CA PHE A 117 -27.08 5.96 -14.04
C PHE A 117 -25.79 6.68 -13.62
N ALA A 118 -24.76 6.62 -14.45
CA ALA A 118 -23.47 7.23 -14.13
C ALA A 118 -23.53 8.76 -14.28
N THR A 119 -23.66 9.48 -13.16
CA THR A 119 -23.40 10.92 -13.11
C THR A 119 -21.92 11.19 -13.43
N ASN A 120 -21.69 12.12 -14.38
CA ASN A 120 -20.38 12.53 -14.92
C ASN A 120 -19.47 13.20 -13.88
N ASN A 121 -19.01 12.48 -12.85
CA ASN A 121 -17.93 12.99 -12.01
C ASN A 121 -17.15 11.89 -11.30
N THR A 122 -15.83 11.95 -11.51
CA THR A 122 -14.74 11.36 -10.73
C THR A 122 -14.70 9.84 -10.62
N GLU A 123 -13.51 9.26 -10.70
CA GLU A 123 -13.29 7.82 -10.55
C GLU A 123 -13.95 7.31 -9.25
N LYS A 124 -15.08 6.60 -9.37
CA LYS A 124 -15.82 6.11 -8.20
C LYS A 124 -15.09 4.88 -7.65
N TYR A 125 -14.45 5.03 -6.50
CA TYR A 125 -13.88 3.93 -5.74
C TYR A 125 -14.87 3.50 -4.66
N THR A 126 -15.10 2.20 -4.55
CA THR A 126 -15.81 1.61 -3.41
C THR A 126 -14.81 1.32 -2.30
N LYS A 127 -15.05 1.89 -1.11
CA LYS A 127 -14.23 1.68 0.09
C LYS A 127 -14.71 0.45 0.85
N LYS A 128 -13.83 -0.51 1.10
CA LYS A 128 -14.11 -1.76 1.83
C LYS A 128 -13.27 -1.83 3.10
N SER A 129 -13.90 -2.16 4.22
CA SER A 129 -13.20 -2.43 5.50
C SER A 129 -12.44 -3.74 5.42
N ASN A 130 -11.19 -3.75 5.88
CA ASN A 130 -10.39 -4.98 6.01
C ASN A 130 -10.50 -5.61 7.40
N ILE A 131 -11.28 -5.02 8.30
CA ILE A 131 -11.63 -5.62 9.58
C ILE A 131 -12.93 -6.43 9.39
N PRO A 132 -12.90 -7.77 9.54
CA PRO A 132 -14.09 -8.60 9.43
C PRO A 132 -15.04 -8.41 10.64
N ASP A 133 -16.34 -8.49 10.39
CA ASP A 133 -17.38 -8.28 11.41
C ASP A 133 -17.28 -9.23 12.60
N THR A 134 -16.74 -10.44 12.39
CA THR A 134 -16.49 -11.41 13.46
C THR A 134 -15.53 -10.86 14.53
N ILE A 135 -14.54 -10.07 14.14
CA ILE A 135 -13.60 -9.43 15.08
C ILE A 135 -14.28 -8.29 15.82
N VAL A 136 -15.13 -7.53 15.14
CA VAL A 136 -15.89 -6.42 15.74
C VAL A 136 -16.84 -6.94 16.82
N ILE A 137 -17.55 -8.04 16.55
CA ILE A 137 -18.52 -8.63 17.48
C ILE A 137 -17.85 -9.16 18.76
N LEU A 138 -16.69 -9.82 18.62
CA LEU A 138 -15.93 -10.34 19.78
C LEU A 138 -15.47 -9.25 20.75
N ASN A 139 -15.26 -8.02 20.27
CA ASN A 139 -14.73 -6.91 21.06
C ASN A 139 -15.80 -5.89 21.51
N LYS A 140 -17.09 -6.08 21.16
CA LYS A 140 -18.18 -5.20 21.61
C LYS A 140 -18.45 -5.25 23.13
N ASN A 141 -17.86 -6.21 23.85
CA ASN A 141 -17.96 -6.32 25.31
C ASN A 141 -16.87 -5.56 26.07
N GLU A 142 -15.90 -4.94 25.38
CA GLU A 142 -14.87 -4.10 25.99
C GLU A 142 -14.98 -2.66 25.47
N THR A 143 -15.14 -1.71 26.38
CA THR A 143 -15.29 -0.26 26.14
C THR A 143 -14.02 0.45 25.61
N LEU A 144 -13.12 -0.26 24.93
CA LEU A 144 -11.81 0.25 24.49
C LEU A 144 -11.55 -0.05 23.01
N PHE A 145 -12.53 0.29 22.16
CA PHE A 145 -12.50 0.06 20.71
C PHE A 145 -11.26 0.65 20.01
N SER A 146 -10.64 1.71 20.55
CA SER A 146 -9.46 2.36 19.98
C SER A 146 -8.12 1.75 20.42
N THR A 147 -8.05 1.12 21.59
CA THR A 147 -6.80 0.56 22.16
C THR A 147 -6.64 -0.92 21.82
N ILE A 148 -7.75 -1.63 21.60
CA ILE A 148 -7.77 -3.07 21.32
C ILE A 148 -7.49 -3.37 19.84
N ILE A 149 -7.93 -2.52 18.90
CA ILE A 149 -7.60 -2.72 17.48
C ILE A 149 -6.09 -2.63 17.25
N THR A 150 -5.34 -1.87 18.04
CA THR A 150 -3.88 -1.90 17.97
C THR A 150 -3.34 -3.20 18.56
N ASN A 151 -3.62 -3.53 19.83
CA ASN A 151 -3.00 -4.70 20.46
C ASN A 151 -3.50 -6.05 19.94
N ASN A 152 -4.81 -6.28 19.77
CA ASN A 152 -5.33 -7.57 19.32
C ASN A 152 -5.17 -7.80 17.81
N PHE A 153 -5.22 -6.75 16.98
CA PHE A 153 -4.94 -6.90 15.55
C PHE A 153 -3.44 -7.09 15.31
N ILE A 154 -2.58 -6.36 16.03
CA ILE A 154 -1.14 -6.60 16.01
C ILE A 154 -0.83 -8.00 16.52
N ASN A 155 -1.37 -8.41 17.68
CA ASN A 155 -1.16 -9.75 18.24
C ASN A 155 -1.67 -10.85 17.30
N ARG A 156 -2.78 -10.67 16.58
CA ARG A 156 -3.21 -11.64 15.55
C ARG A 156 -2.37 -11.61 14.29
N CYS A 157 -1.86 -10.46 13.87
CA CYS A 157 -0.85 -10.38 12.81
C CYS A 157 0.44 -11.12 13.24
N VAL A 158 0.78 -11.06 14.53
CA VAL A 158 1.87 -11.80 15.17
C VAL A 158 1.55 -13.31 15.28
N ASP A 159 0.33 -13.71 15.65
CA ASP A 159 -0.06 -15.13 15.74
C ASP A 159 -0.07 -15.80 14.37
N ARG A 160 -0.56 -15.08 13.35
CA ARG A 160 -0.50 -15.54 11.95
C ARG A 160 0.95 -15.65 11.46
N ARG A 161 1.90 -14.92 12.06
CA ARG A 161 3.36 -15.04 11.87
C ARG A 161 3.95 -16.27 12.57
N ILE A 162 3.50 -16.61 13.79
CA ILE A 162 4.00 -17.79 14.52
C ILE A 162 3.58 -19.09 13.81
N HIS A 163 2.35 -19.16 13.31
CA HIS A 163 1.80 -20.39 12.71
C HIS A 163 2.21 -20.63 11.25
N SER A 164 2.78 -19.63 10.55
CA SER A 164 3.32 -19.81 9.19
C SER A 164 4.77 -20.29 9.15
N SER A 165 5.41 -20.44 10.32
CA SER A 165 6.83 -20.80 10.47
C SER A 165 7.04 -22.27 10.85
N SER A 166 5.95 -23.04 10.94
CA SER A 166 5.92 -24.43 11.43
C SER A 166 5.44 -25.44 10.37
N LEU A 167 5.69 -25.16 9.08
CA LEU A 167 5.50 -26.09 7.96
C LEU A 167 6.72 -26.10 7.06
#